data_AF-B4JYH8-F1
#
_entry.id   AF-B4JYH8-F1
#
_cell.length_a   1.000
_cell.length_b   1.000
_cell.length_c   1.000
_cell.angle_alpha   90.00
_cell.angle_beta   90.00
_cell.angle_gamma   90.00
#
_symmetry.space_group_name_H-M   'P 1'
#
loop_
_entity.id
_entity.type
_entity.pdbx_description
1 polymer ?
#
loop_
_entity_poly.entity_id
_entity_poly.type
_entity_poly.pdbx_seq_one_letter_code
_entity_poly.pdbx_strand_id
1 'polypeptide(L)'
;MSRAQNERQNHRDNPKLPITLYYEALCPYCRRFVIQQLHPSMLRMDRLRYTDLMLVPYGNAKLIDDGDVSCQHGVNECELNAWHACILEHKSFEVAFKLIACMMRGLKNRLDSCATRFNINVSDVKRCKQSRSIADILKKYGDETAEVAFHGVPAIAVDHVYVEDDQSNLSDNFDAVFCGKYEAKFNIRLPNC
;
A
#
# COMPACT_ATOMS: atom_id res chain seq x y z
N MET A 1 44.47 -6.96 -20.60
CA MET A 1 43.33 -7.41 -19.77
C MET A 1 42.31 -6.28 -19.76
N SER A 2 41.17 -6.49 -20.43
CA SER A 2 40.29 -5.38 -20.83
C SER A 2 39.34 -4.93 -19.71
N ARG A 3 38.92 -3.66 -19.80
CA ARG A 3 37.93 -2.94 -18.98
C ARG A 3 36.62 -3.70 -18.64
N ALA A 4 36.36 -4.86 -19.25
CA ALA A 4 35.14 -5.65 -19.08
C ALA A 4 35.11 -6.54 -17.83
N GLN A 5 36.19 -6.60 -17.04
CA GLN A 5 36.23 -7.39 -15.80
C GLN A 5 35.88 -6.59 -14.53
N ASN A 6 35.65 -5.28 -14.65
CA ASN A 6 35.34 -4.42 -13.50
C ASN A 6 33.83 -4.11 -13.33
N GLU A 7 32.96 -4.69 -14.16
CA GLU A 7 31.49 -4.53 -14.08
C GLU A 7 30.80 -5.74 -13.42
N ARG A 8 31.56 -6.71 -12.90
CA ARG A 8 31.04 -7.89 -12.18
C ARG A 8 31.24 -7.79 -10.68
N GLN A 9 30.99 -6.62 -10.09
CA GLN A 9 30.96 -6.46 -8.64
C GLN A 9 29.52 -6.32 -8.14
N ASN A 10 29.09 -7.34 -7.39
CA ASN A 10 27.97 -7.36 -6.43
C ASN A 10 26.56 -7.10 -6.97
N HIS A 11 25.91 -8.16 -7.45
CA HIS A 11 24.45 -8.28 -7.36
C HIS A 11 24.05 -8.58 -5.90
N ARG A 12 24.37 -7.67 -4.97
CA ARG A 12 23.69 -7.62 -3.68
C ARG A 12 22.42 -6.83 -3.95
N ASP A 13 21.27 -7.50 -3.96
CA ASP A 13 20.00 -6.79 -3.91
C ASP A 13 20.07 -5.86 -2.70
N ASN A 14 19.97 -4.56 -2.94
CA ASN A 14 20.00 -3.58 -1.86
C ASN A 14 18.93 -3.95 -0.82
N PRO A 15 19.22 -3.78 0.49
CA PRO A 15 18.27 -4.15 1.51
C PRO A 15 16.98 -3.36 1.33
N LYS A 16 15.85 -3.97 1.70
CA LYS A 16 14.53 -3.35 1.55
C LYS A 16 14.07 -2.77 2.88
N LEU A 17 13.62 -1.52 2.87
CA LEU A 17 13.01 -0.89 4.04
C LEU A 17 11.54 -1.37 4.14
N PRO A 18 11.14 -2.03 5.24
CA PRO A 18 9.74 -2.39 5.44
C PRO A 18 8.89 -1.14 5.64
N ILE A 19 7.82 -1.01 4.87
CA ILE A 19 6.85 0.07 5.00
C ILE A 19 5.46 -0.56 4.95
N THR A 20 4.64 -0.29 5.95
CA THR A 20 3.23 -0.71 5.95
C THR A 20 2.33 0.51 5.94
N LEU A 21 1.39 0.53 5.00
CA LEU A 21 0.34 1.54 4.95
C LEU A 21 -0.99 0.92 5.37
N TYR A 22 -1.54 1.37 6.50
CA TYR A 22 -2.92 1.13 6.91
C TYR A 22 -3.80 2.26 6.40
N TYR A 23 -4.86 1.93 5.66
CA TYR A 23 -5.65 2.93 4.97
C TYR A 23 -7.09 2.49 4.73
N GLU A 24 -7.93 3.48 4.42
CA GLU A 24 -9.30 3.29 3.98
C GLU A 24 -9.47 3.81 2.54
N ALA A 25 -10.29 3.13 1.74
CA ALA A 25 -10.44 3.45 0.33
C ALA A 25 -11.13 4.80 0.08
N LEU A 26 -12.01 5.27 0.98
CA LEU A 26 -12.70 6.56 0.84
C LEU A 26 -12.11 7.68 1.70
N CYS A 27 -11.24 7.38 2.66
CA CYS A 27 -10.57 8.42 3.45
C CYS A 27 -9.81 9.41 2.54
N PRO A 28 -10.12 10.72 2.60
CA PRO A 28 -9.51 11.73 1.73
C PRO A 28 -8.00 11.84 1.94
N TYR A 29 -7.52 11.72 3.18
CA TYR A 29 -6.09 11.77 3.50
C TYR A 29 -5.35 10.54 2.97
N CYS A 30 -5.92 9.34 3.11
CA CYS A 30 -5.35 8.11 2.55
C CYS A 30 -5.20 8.20 1.04
N ARG A 31 -6.25 8.63 0.35
CA ARG A 31 -6.25 8.82 -1.11
C ARG A 31 -5.21 9.85 -1.54
N ARG A 32 -5.14 10.99 -0.84
CA ARG A 32 -4.14 12.04 -1.11
C ARG A 32 -2.73 11.49 -0.96
N PHE A 33 -2.42 10.83 0.15
CA PHE A 33 -1.12 10.22 0.41
C PHE A 33 -0.73 9.22 -0.67
N VAL A 34 -1.61 8.26 -0.99
CA VAL A 34 -1.30 7.25 -2.02
C VAL A 34 -1.02 7.89 -3.38
N ILE A 35 -1.84 8.85 -3.81
CA ILE A 35 -1.74 9.43 -5.15
C ILE A 35 -0.56 10.40 -5.27
N GLN A 36 -0.32 11.21 -4.24
CA GLN A 36 0.60 12.35 -4.30
C GLN A 36 1.97 12.05 -3.71
N GLN A 37 2.08 11.11 -2.78
CA GLN A 37 3.32 10.81 -2.05
C GLN A 37 3.81 9.39 -2.37
N LEU A 38 3.07 8.37 -1.95
CA LEU A 38 3.55 6.99 -2.01
C LEU A 38 3.72 6.48 -3.45
N HIS A 39 2.70 6.60 -4.31
CA HIS A 39 2.77 6.12 -5.69
C HIS A 39 3.90 6.75 -6.52
N PRO A 40 4.07 8.10 -6.57
CA PRO A 40 5.21 8.68 -7.28
C PRO A 40 6.55 8.29 -6.65
N SER A 41 6.65 8.22 -5.32
CA SER A 41 7.88 7.76 -4.65
C SER A 41 8.29 6.36 -5.09
N MET A 42 7.34 5.42 -5.05
CA MET A 42 7.61 4.02 -5.35
C MET A 42 7.88 3.78 -6.83
N LEU A 43 7.08 4.35 -7.72
CA LEU A 43 7.15 4.03 -9.15
C LEU A 43 7.94 5.05 -9.98
N ARG A 44 7.76 6.36 -9.75
CA ARG A 44 8.45 7.40 -10.55
C ARG A 44 9.89 7.57 -10.08
N MET A 45 10.12 7.58 -8.77
CA MET A 45 11.46 7.64 -8.21
C MET A 45 12.12 6.26 -8.13
N ASP A 46 11.47 5.20 -8.59
CA ASP A 46 12.04 3.84 -8.68
C ASP A 46 12.54 3.30 -7.34
N ARG A 47 11.75 3.53 -6.28
CA ARG A 47 12.05 3.11 -4.90
C ARG A 47 11.36 1.83 -4.48
N LEU A 48 10.44 1.30 -5.29
CA LEU A 48 9.76 0.05 -4.97
C LEU A 48 10.74 -1.12 -4.81
N ARG A 49 11.85 -1.14 -5.56
CA ARG A 49 12.91 -2.16 -5.42
C ARG A 49 13.67 -2.10 -4.09
N TYR A 50 13.65 -0.96 -3.41
CA TYR A 50 14.30 -0.72 -2.11
C TYR A 50 13.31 -0.76 -0.95
N THR A 51 12.06 -1.15 -1.22
CA THR A 51 10.98 -1.10 -0.24
C THR A 51 10.31 -2.48 -0.17
N ASP A 52 10.07 -2.94 1.04
CA ASP A 52 9.15 -4.05 1.29
C ASP A 52 7.82 -3.44 1.70
N LEU A 53 7.00 -3.11 0.70
CA LEU A 53 5.77 -2.32 0.88
C LEU A 53 4.58 -3.26 1.12
N MET A 54 3.91 -3.09 2.26
CA MET A 54 2.65 -3.75 2.58
C MET A 54 1.50 -2.75 2.59
N LEU A 55 0.35 -3.16 2.06
CA LEU A 55 -0.87 -2.35 2.01
C LEU A 55 -2.00 -3.06 2.75
N VAL A 56 -2.63 -2.36 3.70
CA VAL A 56 -3.68 -2.89 4.56
C VAL A 56 -4.97 -2.06 4.38
N PRO A 57 -5.86 -2.42 3.41
CA PRO A 57 -7.15 -1.77 3.19
C PRO A 57 -8.19 -2.16 4.24
N TYR A 58 -8.13 -1.53 5.41
CA TYR A 58 -9.06 -1.76 6.51
C TYR A 58 -9.27 -0.47 7.31
N GLY A 59 -8.16 0.09 7.81
CA GLY A 59 -8.14 1.33 8.58
C GLY A 59 -8.98 1.23 9.83
N ASN A 60 -9.93 2.16 10.03
CA ASN A 60 -10.78 2.18 11.22
C ASN A 60 -12.06 1.35 11.07
N ALA A 61 -12.12 0.46 10.07
CA ALA A 61 -13.21 -0.50 9.98
C ALA A 61 -13.26 -1.38 11.25
N LYS A 62 -14.44 -1.93 11.56
CA LYS A 62 -14.65 -2.77 12.74
C LYS A 62 -15.55 -3.95 12.39
N LEU A 63 -15.23 -5.12 12.93
CA LEU A 63 -16.19 -6.21 12.99
C LEU A 63 -17.32 -5.82 13.96
N ILE A 64 -18.55 -6.09 13.55
CA ILE A 64 -19.77 -5.86 14.34
C ILE A 64 -20.43 -7.20 14.70
N ASP A 65 -21.35 -7.18 15.68
CA ASP A 65 -21.84 -8.38 16.39
C ASP A 65 -22.53 -9.43 15.50
N ASP A 66 -23.01 -9.04 14.32
CA ASP A 66 -23.61 -9.92 13.30
C ASP A 66 -22.57 -10.60 12.39
N GLY A 67 -21.28 -10.37 12.65
CA GLY A 67 -20.17 -10.89 11.85
C GLY A 67 -19.90 -10.06 10.58
N ASP A 68 -20.55 -8.92 10.42
CA ASP A 68 -20.30 -8.00 9.30
C ASP A 68 -19.20 -6.97 9.66
N VAL A 69 -18.82 -6.13 8.69
CA VAL A 69 -17.82 -5.07 8.86
C VAL A 69 -18.48 -3.70 8.68
N SER A 70 -18.28 -2.84 9.68
CA SER A 70 -18.64 -1.43 9.62
C SER A 70 -17.43 -0.57 9.22
N CYS A 71 -17.62 0.37 8.30
CA CYS A 71 -16.58 1.31 7.85
C CYS A 71 -17.01 2.76 8.12
N GLN A 72 -16.05 3.66 8.37
CA GLN A 72 -16.31 5.05 8.75
C GLN A 72 -17.09 5.82 7.68
N HIS A 73 -16.82 5.53 6.39
CA HIS A 73 -17.52 6.17 5.27
C HIS A 73 -18.65 5.29 4.71
N GLY A 74 -19.18 4.37 5.52
CA GLY A 74 -20.32 3.51 5.21
C GLY A 74 -19.99 2.33 4.28
N VAL A 75 -21.03 1.63 3.83
CA VAL A 75 -20.91 0.35 3.09
C VAL A 75 -20.08 0.48 1.80
N ASN A 76 -20.10 1.63 1.13
CA ASN A 76 -19.32 1.84 -0.09
C ASN A 76 -17.81 1.79 0.18
N GLU A 77 -17.35 2.24 1.34
CA GLU A 77 -15.95 2.10 1.73
C GLU A 77 -15.58 0.65 1.99
N CYS A 78 -16.42 -0.07 2.73
CA CYS A 78 -16.23 -1.50 2.97
C CYS A 78 -16.16 -2.29 1.65
N GLU A 79 -17.01 -1.96 0.70
CA GLU A 79 -16.97 -2.53 -0.65
C GLU A 79 -15.64 -2.25 -1.35
N LEU A 80 -15.16 -1.00 -1.32
CA LEU A 80 -13.91 -0.61 -1.98
C LEU A 80 -12.67 -1.17 -1.28
N ASN A 81 -12.66 -1.22 0.05
CA ASN A 81 -11.63 -1.90 0.84
C ASN A 81 -11.53 -3.37 0.40
N ALA A 82 -12.68 -4.05 0.29
CA ALA A 82 -12.72 -5.44 -0.12
C ALA A 82 -12.33 -5.64 -1.60
N TRP A 83 -12.59 -4.68 -2.49
CA TRP A 83 -12.02 -4.71 -3.85
C TRP A 83 -10.49 -4.60 -3.82
N HIS A 84 -9.92 -3.69 -3.04
CA HIS A 84 -8.47 -3.56 -2.89
C HIS A 84 -7.84 -4.82 -2.28
N ALA A 85 -8.50 -5.42 -1.29
CA ALA A 85 -8.13 -6.69 -0.69
C ALA A 85 -8.06 -7.84 -1.72
N CYS A 86 -9.10 -8.00 -2.54
CA CYS A 86 -9.10 -9.00 -3.62
C CYS A 86 -8.02 -8.73 -4.67
N ILE A 87 -7.70 -7.47 -4.96
CA ILE A 87 -6.60 -7.11 -5.87
C ILE A 87 -5.26 -7.58 -5.30
N LEU A 88 -5.01 -7.33 -4.01
CA LEU A 88 -3.78 -7.75 -3.32
C LEU A 88 -3.64 -9.28 -3.24
N GLU A 89 -4.76 -10.02 -3.16
CA GLU A 89 -4.75 -11.49 -3.10
C GLU A 89 -4.49 -12.18 -4.43
N HIS A 90 -4.85 -11.54 -5.54
CA HIS A 90 -4.89 -12.18 -6.86
C HIS A 90 -3.93 -11.55 -7.87
N LYS A 91 -3.15 -10.54 -7.49
CA LYS A 91 -2.17 -9.89 -8.36
C LYS A 91 -0.80 -9.85 -7.70
N SER A 92 0.25 -9.83 -8.54
CA SER A 92 1.57 -9.46 -8.04
C SER A 92 1.52 -8.06 -7.43
N PHE A 93 2.37 -7.81 -6.44
CA PHE A 93 2.33 -6.55 -5.69
C PHE A 93 2.40 -5.32 -6.60
N GLU A 94 3.27 -5.32 -7.60
CA GLU A 94 3.40 -4.20 -8.54
C GLU A 94 2.12 -3.92 -9.33
N VAL A 95 1.43 -4.98 -9.77
CA VAL A 95 0.16 -4.89 -10.50
C VAL A 95 -0.95 -4.43 -9.56
N ALA A 96 -0.99 -4.99 -8.35
CA ALA A 96 -1.94 -4.61 -7.32
C ALA A 96 -1.82 -3.13 -6.96
N PHE A 97 -0.60 -2.66 -6.71
CA PHE A 97 -0.34 -1.28 -6.32
C PHE A 97 -0.72 -0.29 -7.43
N LYS A 98 -0.41 -0.61 -8.70
CA LYS A 98 -0.84 0.21 -9.86
C LYS A 98 -2.36 0.32 -9.96
N LEU A 99 -3.08 -0.80 -9.80
CA LEU A 99 -4.55 -0.81 -9.83
C LEU A 99 -5.15 -0.02 -8.66
N ILE A 100 -4.70 -0.26 -7.43
CA ILE A 100 -5.18 0.42 -6.22
C ILE A 100 -4.96 1.94 -6.32
N ALA A 101 -3.75 2.37 -6.67
CA ALA A 101 -3.47 3.79 -6.84
C ALA A 101 -4.28 4.43 -7.98
N CYS A 102 -4.66 3.67 -9.01
CA CYS A 102 -5.60 4.12 -10.02
C CYS A 102 -7.03 4.26 -9.47
N MET A 103 -7.52 3.25 -8.75
CA MET A 103 -8.86 3.25 -8.18
C MET A 103 -9.06 4.38 -7.17
N MET A 104 -8.06 4.64 -6.32
CA MET A 104 -8.10 5.72 -5.34
C MET A 104 -8.24 7.11 -5.96
N ARG A 105 -8.06 7.30 -7.28
CA ARG A 105 -8.36 8.58 -7.96
C ARG A 105 -9.85 8.90 -8.06
N GLY A 106 -10.73 7.94 -7.80
CA GLY A 106 -12.19 8.15 -7.71
C GLY A 106 -12.73 7.87 -6.31
N LEU A 107 -14.03 8.15 -6.14
CA LEU A 107 -14.83 7.81 -4.94
C LEU A 107 -15.76 6.61 -5.16
N LYS A 108 -15.68 5.98 -6.34
CA LYS A 108 -16.49 4.83 -6.75
C LYS A 108 -15.57 3.72 -7.21
N ASN A 109 -16.11 2.52 -7.39
CA ASN A 109 -15.33 1.42 -7.95
C ASN A 109 -14.92 1.76 -9.39
N ARG A 110 -13.60 1.75 -9.63
CA ARG A 110 -12.99 2.06 -10.93
C ARG A 110 -12.19 0.89 -11.50
N LEU A 111 -12.32 -0.31 -10.93
CA LEU A 111 -11.52 -1.49 -11.27
C LEU A 111 -11.45 -1.69 -12.79
N ASP A 112 -12.59 -1.71 -13.48
CA ASP A 112 -12.63 -1.94 -14.93
C ASP A 112 -11.89 -0.86 -15.72
N SER A 113 -12.15 0.42 -15.44
CA SER A 113 -11.45 1.52 -16.12
C SER A 113 -9.94 1.49 -15.90
N CYS A 114 -9.49 1.11 -14.69
CA CYS A 114 -8.08 1.00 -14.35
C CYS A 114 -7.44 -0.24 -14.98
N ALA A 115 -8.15 -1.37 -14.98
CA ALA A 115 -7.72 -2.61 -15.60
C ALA A 115 -7.56 -2.45 -17.12
N THR A 116 -8.53 -1.85 -17.80
CA THR A 116 -8.45 -1.54 -19.24
C THR A 116 -7.27 -0.63 -19.55
N ARG A 117 -7.07 0.44 -18.77
CA ARG A 117 -5.97 1.39 -18.97
C ARG A 117 -4.60 0.71 -18.95
N PHE A 118 -4.42 -0.31 -18.12
CA PHE A 118 -3.16 -1.02 -17.95
C PHE A 118 -3.12 -2.37 -18.66
N ASN A 119 -4.16 -2.72 -19.42
CA ASN A 119 -4.33 -4.03 -20.06
C ASN A 119 -4.16 -5.21 -19.07
N ILE A 120 -4.78 -5.12 -17.89
CA ILE A 120 -4.72 -6.13 -16.84
C ILE A 120 -6.02 -6.95 -16.84
N ASN A 121 -5.90 -8.28 -16.87
CA ASN A 121 -7.04 -9.16 -16.61
C ASN A 121 -7.36 -9.17 -15.11
N VAL A 122 -8.61 -8.90 -14.74
CA VAL A 122 -9.11 -8.82 -13.36
C VAL A 122 -10.27 -9.80 -13.08
N SER A 123 -10.43 -10.83 -13.90
CA SER A 123 -11.52 -11.80 -13.76
C SER A 123 -11.47 -12.60 -12.46
N ASP A 124 -10.27 -12.88 -11.98
CA ASP A 124 -9.98 -13.47 -10.67
C ASP A 124 -10.35 -12.54 -9.50
N VAL A 125 -10.01 -11.24 -9.58
CA VAL A 125 -10.40 -10.22 -8.60
C VAL A 125 -11.92 -10.12 -8.50
N LYS A 126 -12.61 -10.09 -9.65
CA LYS A 126 -14.09 -10.10 -9.70
C LYS A 126 -14.67 -11.36 -9.08
N ARG A 127 -14.08 -12.53 -9.36
CA ARG A 127 -14.51 -13.80 -8.76
C ARG A 127 -14.36 -13.79 -7.25
N CYS A 128 -13.22 -13.33 -6.73
CA CYS A 128 -12.99 -13.15 -5.28
C CYS A 128 -14.10 -12.33 -4.64
N LYS A 129 -14.46 -11.21 -5.25
CA LYS A 129 -15.53 -10.34 -4.73
C LYS A 129 -16.93 -10.94 -4.81
N GLN A 130 -17.18 -11.80 -5.79
CA GLN A 130 -18.49 -12.44 -5.98
C GLN A 130 -18.69 -13.66 -5.09
N SER A 131 -17.61 -14.34 -4.69
CA SER A 131 -17.68 -15.63 -4.01
C SER A 131 -17.51 -15.56 -2.49
N ARG A 132 -17.27 -14.38 -1.91
CA ARG A 132 -16.97 -14.20 -0.48
C ARG A 132 -17.70 -12.98 0.06
N SER A 133 -18.05 -13.02 1.34
CA SER A 133 -18.59 -11.84 2.04
C SER A 133 -17.50 -10.76 2.23
N ILE A 134 -17.90 -9.51 2.48
CA ILE A 134 -16.95 -8.44 2.80
C ILE A 134 -16.14 -8.79 4.06
N ALA A 135 -16.81 -9.30 5.10
CA ALA A 135 -16.16 -9.71 6.33
C ALA A 135 -15.08 -10.77 6.09
N ASP A 136 -15.38 -11.81 5.31
CA ASP A 136 -14.40 -12.85 4.98
C ASP A 136 -13.20 -12.31 4.20
N ILE A 137 -13.43 -11.33 3.33
CA ILE A 137 -12.37 -10.69 2.53
C ILE A 137 -11.49 -9.80 3.40
N LEU A 138 -12.10 -9.05 4.30
CA LEU A 138 -11.42 -8.06 5.12
C LEU A 138 -10.81 -8.65 6.40
N LYS A 139 -11.22 -9.85 6.83
CA LYS A 139 -10.79 -10.48 8.08
C LYS A 139 -9.28 -10.38 8.30
N LYS A 140 -8.48 -10.87 7.34
CA LYS A 140 -7.02 -10.87 7.50
C LYS A 140 -6.44 -9.45 7.63
N TYR A 141 -7.03 -8.46 6.96
CA TYR A 141 -6.55 -7.08 7.03
C TYR A 141 -7.00 -6.40 8.34
N GLY A 142 -8.12 -6.83 8.91
CA GLY A 142 -8.52 -6.50 10.28
C GLY A 142 -7.55 -7.09 11.30
N ASP A 143 -7.18 -8.37 11.14
CA ASP A 143 -6.19 -9.05 11.99
C ASP A 143 -4.83 -8.30 11.94
N GLU A 144 -4.33 -7.96 10.74
CA GLU A 144 -3.11 -7.15 10.56
C GLU A 144 -3.20 -5.74 11.18
N THR A 145 -4.40 -5.13 11.13
CA THR A 145 -4.63 -3.81 11.71
C THR A 145 -4.66 -3.85 13.23
N ALA A 146 -5.14 -4.94 13.83
CA ALA A 146 -5.24 -5.11 15.29
C ALA A 146 -3.87 -5.19 15.98
N GLU A 147 -2.82 -5.59 15.25
CA GLU A 147 -1.44 -5.65 15.75
C GLU A 147 -0.79 -4.27 15.96
N VAL A 148 -1.39 -3.20 15.44
CA VAL A 148 -0.84 -1.84 15.51
C VAL A 148 -1.87 -0.85 16.03
N ALA A 149 -1.57 -0.17 17.13
CA ALA A 149 -2.40 0.91 17.64
C ALA A 149 -2.06 2.24 16.94
N PHE A 150 -3.03 2.81 16.24
CA PHE A 150 -2.94 4.16 15.64
C PHE A 150 -4.25 4.94 15.88
N HIS A 151 -4.16 6.27 15.89
CA HIS A 151 -5.31 7.14 16.15
C HIS A 151 -6.14 7.50 14.91
N GLY A 152 -5.58 7.30 13.71
CA GLY A 152 -6.25 7.61 12.46
C GLY A 152 -5.46 7.12 11.25
N VAL A 153 -6.05 7.32 10.07
CA VAL A 153 -5.46 6.88 8.79
C VAL A 153 -5.25 8.06 7.82
N PRO A 154 -4.23 8.02 6.94
CA PRO A 154 -3.28 6.92 6.73
C PRO A 154 -2.34 6.75 7.91
N ALA A 155 -2.12 5.50 8.34
CA ALA A 155 -1.11 5.17 9.33
C ALA A 155 0.05 4.47 8.62
N ILE A 156 1.27 4.98 8.81
CA ILE A 156 2.46 4.55 8.10
C ILE A 156 3.44 4.00 9.14
N ALA A 157 3.62 2.68 9.14
CA ALA A 157 4.65 2.04 9.93
C ALA A 157 5.91 1.89 9.08
N VAL A 158 7.05 2.31 9.64
CA VAL A 158 8.37 2.15 9.02
C VAL A 158 9.15 1.17 9.88
N ASP A 159 9.73 0.17 9.24
CA ASP A 159 10.41 -0.93 9.93
C ASP A 159 9.51 -1.64 10.96
N HIS A 160 8.25 -1.87 10.58
CA HIS A 160 7.21 -2.48 11.42
C HIS A 160 6.86 -1.68 12.69
N VAL A 161 7.35 -0.45 12.84
CA VAL A 161 7.05 0.42 13.98
C VAL A 161 6.21 1.60 13.52
N TYR A 162 5.06 1.78 14.17
CA TYR A 162 4.27 3.01 14.09
C TYR A 162 4.76 4.00 15.14
N VAL A 163 5.06 5.22 14.72
CA VAL A 163 5.45 6.33 15.60
C VAL A 163 4.52 7.49 15.32
N GLU A 164 3.72 7.88 16.31
CA GLU A 164 2.69 8.91 16.19
C GLU A 164 3.29 10.27 15.74
N ASP A 165 4.37 10.69 16.40
CA ASP A 165 5.06 11.96 16.11
C ASP A 165 5.60 12.04 14.67
N ASP A 166 5.90 10.90 14.05
CA ASP A 166 6.40 10.85 12.67
C ASP A 166 5.28 10.98 11.63
N GLN A 167 4.00 10.76 11.98
CA GLN A 167 2.94 10.54 10.98
C GLN A 167 2.64 11.77 10.12
N SER A 168 2.64 12.97 10.69
CA SER A 168 2.44 14.20 9.90
C SER A 168 3.56 14.37 8.89
N ASN A 169 4.81 14.19 9.32
CA ASN A 169 5.96 14.34 8.44
C ASN A 169 6.03 13.23 7.37
N LEU A 170 5.70 11.98 7.73
CA LEU A 170 5.58 10.87 6.78
C LEU A 170 4.49 11.13 5.73
N SER A 171 3.36 11.71 6.14
CA SER A 171 2.23 11.97 5.25
C SER A 171 2.49 13.13 4.29
N ASP A 172 3.24 14.15 4.71
CA ASP A 172 3.43 15.37 3.93
C ASP A 172 4.79 15.39 3.19
N ASN A 173 5.82 14.75 3.73
CA ASN A 173 7.21 14.77 3.24
C ASN A 173 7.80 13.36 3.06
N PHE A 174 6.99 12.41 2.57
CA PHE A 174 7.32 10.99 2.52
C PHE A 174 8.70 10.70 1.91
N ASP A 175 9.05 11.38 0.81
CA ASP A 175 10.32 11.16 0.10
C ASP A 175 11.55 11.48 0.96
N ALA A 176 11.50 12.61 1.69
CA ALA A 176 12.60 13.02 2.57
C ALA A 176 12.73 12.06 3.76
N VAL A 177 11.60 11.68 4.36
CA VAL A 177 11.59 10.75 5.51
C VAL A 177 12.06 9.36 5.08
N PHE A 178 11.60 8.85 3.93
CA PHE A 178 12.04 7.57 3.37
C PHE A 178 13.56 7.52 3.23
N CYS A 179 14.15 8.53 2.58
CA CYS A 179 15.58 8.61 2.37
C CYS A 179 16.36 8.65 3.68
N GLY A 180 15.94 9.48 4.63
CA GLY A 180 16.57 9.57 5.95
C GLY A 180 16.49 8.25 6.73
N LYS A 181 15.33 7.59 6.76
CA LYS A 181 15.14 6.29 7.45
C LYS A 181 15.93 5.18 6.77
N TYR A 182 15.99 5.16 5.43
CA TYR A 182 16.76 4.17 4.67
C TYR A 182 18.27 4.30 4.94
N GLU A 183 18.80 5.52 4.84
CA GLU A 183 20.22 5.80 5.12
C GLU A 183 20.58 5.49 6.56
N ALA A 184 19.74 5.90 7.53
CA ALA A 184 19.96 5.60 8.94
C ALA A 184 19.96 4.10 9.24
N LYS A 185 19.08 3.32 8.61
CA LYS A 185 18.96 1.88 8.86
C LYS A 185 20.09 1.07 8.20
N PHE A 186 20.43 1.39 6.96
CA PHE A 186 21.34 0.56 6.16
C PHE A 186 22.73 1.16 5.97
N ASN A 187 22.95 2.40 6.42
CA ASN A 187 24.17 3.17 6.16
C ASN A 187 24.48 3.25 4.65
N ILE A 188 23.42 3.38 3.84
CA ILE A 188 23.46 3.46 2.37
C ILE A 188 22.60 4.64 1.94
N ARG A 189 23.21 5.61 1.25
CA ARG A 189 22.47 6.67 0.56
C ARG A 189 22.10 6.19 -0.84
N LEU A 190 20.80 6.08 -1.11
CA LEU A 190 20.31 5.68 -2.43
C LEU A 190 20.53 6.80 -3.46
N PRO A 191 20.74 6.46 -4.77
CA PRO A 191 20.94 7.46 -5.82
C PRO A 191 19.68 8.23 -6.22
N ASN A 192 18.51 7.72 -5.84
CA ASN A 192 17.22 8.38 -5.94
C ASN A 192 16.82 9.05 -4.61
N CYS A 193 17.79 9.21 -3.72
CA CYS A 193 17.90 10.15 -2.61
C CYS A 193 19.14 11.06 -2.92
#